data_AF-A0A829GH58-F1
#
_entry.id   AF-A0A829GH58-F1
#
_cell.length_a   1.000
_cell.length_b   1.000
_cell.length_c   1.000
_cell.angle_alpha   90.00
_cell.angle_beta   90.00
_cell.angle_gamma   90.00
#
_symmetry.space_group_name_H-M   'P 1'
#
loop_
_entity.id
_entity.type
_entity.pdbx_description
1 polymer ?
#
loop_
_entity_poly.entity_id
_entity_poly.type
_entity_poly.pdbx_seq_one_letter_code
_entity_poly.pdbx_strand_id
1 'polypeptide(L)' 'PRMPQQLVAFTDHYDEPVPSPTAMTDFDRTVSHYYATRRGDPREESYTDLAIGAASTTPAKRGDLFKVLKHQGFFPES' A
#
# COMPACT_ATOMS: atom_id res chain seq x y z
N PRO A 1 -12.28 0.99 -3.31
CA PRO A 1 -11.68 2.21 -3.92
C PRO A 1 -10.22 1.94 -4.33
N ARG A 2 -9.71 2.60 -5.37
CA ARG A 2 -8.28 2.60 -5.75
C ARG A 2 -7.69 3.98 -5.44
N MET A 3 -6.37 4.04 -5.30
CA MET A 3 -5.66 5.28 -5.04
C MET A 3 -5.88 6.28 -6.19
N PRO A 4 -6.07 7.59 -5.91
CA PRO A 4 -6.17 8.63 -6.91
C PRO A 4 -5.01 8.61 -7.91
N GLN A 5 -5.30 8.89 -9.18
CA GLN A 5 -4.31 8.85 -10.26
C GLN A 5 -3.08 9.72 -9.97
N GLN A 6 -3.27 10.92 -9.43
CA GLN A 6 -2.17 11.84 -9.07
C GLN A 6 -1.19 11.29 -8.03
N LEU A 7 -1.55 10.24 -7.29
CA LEU A 7 -0.67 9.60 -6.30
C LEU A 7 0.08 8.38 -6.86
N VAL A 8 -0.20 7.96 -8.10
CA VAL A 8 0.34 6.73 -8.69
C VAL A 8 0.88 6.89 -10.11
N ALA A 9 0.37 7.87 -10.85
CA ALA A 9 0.78 8.15 -12.21
C ALA A 9 1.52 9.47 -12.24
N PHE A 10 2.81 9.37 -12.52
CA PHE A 10 3.69 10.52 -12.69
C PHE A 10 4.04 10.70 -14.17
N THR A 11 4.47 11.91 -14.52
CA THR A 11 4.92 12.33 -15.84
C THR A 11 6.37 12.79 -15.69
N ASP A 12 7.26 12.22 -16.48
CA ASP A 12 8.72 12.51 -16.54
C ASP A 12 9.51 12.18 -15.26
N HIS A 13 9.07 12.64 -14.10
CA HIS A 13 9.75 12.47 -12.82
C HIS A 13 8.81 12.03 -11.70
N TYR A 14 9.39 11.39 -10.69
CA TYR A 14 8.63 11.03 -9.48
C TYR A 14 8.10 12.31 -8.82
N ASP A 15 6.87 12.25 -8.32
CA ASP A 15 6.13 13.40 -7.78
C ASP A 15 5.88 14.54 -8.78
N GLU A 16 5.90 14.29 -10.10
CA GLU A 16 5.43 15.24 -11.11
C GLU A 16 4.21 14.70 -11.87
N PRO A 17 3.07 15.44 -11.97
CA PRO A 17 2.79 16.67 -11.25
C PRO A 17 2.76 16.45 -9.74
N VAL A 18 3.18 17.47 -8.98
CA VAL A 18 3.21 17.42 -7.52
C VAL A 18 1.81 17.06 -7.00
N PRO A 19 1.66 15.91 -6.30
CA PRO A 19 0.37 15.51 -5.78
C PRO A 19 -0.14 16.57 -4.81
N SER A 20 -1.46 16.82 -4.78
CA SER A 20 -2.04 17.71 -3.76
C SER A 20 -1.60 17.25 -2.36
N PRO A 21 -1.17 18.18 -1.47
CA PRO A 21 -0.85 17.85 -0.08
C PRO A 21 -2.01 17.17 0.67
N THR A 22 -3.25 17.32 0.21
CA THR A 22 -4.44 16.70 0.81
C THR A 22 -4.85 15.38 0.16
N ALA A 23 -4.22 14.97 -0.96
CA ALA A 23 -4.69 13.84 -1.76
C ALA A 23 -4.68 12.52 -0.98
N MET A 24 -3.67 12.29 -0.13
CA MET A 24 -3.63 11.10 0.72
C MET A 24 -4.72 11.15 1.81
N THR A 25 -4.89 12.29 2.48
CA THR A 25 -5.93 12.48 3.50
C THR A 25 -7.35 12.29 2.94
N ASP A 26 -7.61 12.77 1.73
CA ASP A 26 -8.91 12.58 1.07
C ASP A 26 -9.11 11.12 0.67
N PHE A 27 -8.05 10.43 0.27
CA PHE A 27 -8.10 9.00 -0.01
C PHE A 27 -8.33 8.17 1.26
N ASP A 28 -7.69 8.53 2.37
CA ASP A 28 -7.91 7.90 3.68
C ASP A 28 -9.38 8.00 4.12
N ARG A 29 -9.99 9.18 3.97
CA ARG A 29 -11.43 9.37 4.23
C ARG A 29 -12.29 8.48 3.32
N THR A 30 -11.92 8.36 2.04
CA THR A 30 -12.64 7.53 1.06
C THR A 30 -12.60 6.06 1.44
N VAL A 31 -11.44 5.56 1.89
CA VAL A 31 -11.27 4.15 2.30
C VAL A 31 -11.97 3.85 3.62
N SER A 32 -11.84 4.73 4.61
CA SER A 32 -12.56 4.60 5.89
C SER A 32 -14.07 4.58 5.68
N HIS A 33 -14.62 5.51 4.87
CA HIS A 33 -16.05 5.50 4.54
C HIS A 33 -16.49 4.22 3.82
N TYR A 34 -15.66 3.70 2.91
CA TYR A 34 -15.94 2.43 2.23
C TYR A 34 -16.04 1.27 3.23
N TYR A 35 -15.11 1.14 4.18
CA TYR A 35 -15.16 0.08 5.17
C TYR A 35 -16.29 0.27 6.19
N ALA A 36 -16.62 1.50 6.57
CA ALA A 36 -17.71 1.79 7.51
C ALA A 36 -19.09 1.41 6.93
N THR A 37 -19.25 1.51 5.61
CA THR A 37 -20.54 1.25 4.92
C THR A 37 -20.60 -0.13 4.25
N ARG A 38 -19.49 -0.87 4.23
CA ARG A 38 -19.44 -2.20 3.62
C ARG A 38 -20.24 -3.19 4.47
N ARG A 39 -21.21 -3.88 3.84
CA ARG A 39 -22.01 -4.91 4.51
C ARG A 39 -21.13 -6.04 5.04
N GLY A 40 -21.41 -6.47 6.28
CA GLY A 40 -20.91 -7.70 6.88
C GLY A 40 -19.82 -7.53 7.93
N ASP A 41 -19.13 -6.39 7.96
CA ASP A 41 -18.09 -6.10 8.95
C ASP A 41 -17.70 -4.60 8.85
N PRO A 42 -18.39 -3.70 9.56
CA PRO A 42 -18.06 -2.28 9.55
C PRO A 42 -16.72 -2.08 10.25
N ARG A 43 -15.81 -1.40 9.56
CA ARG A 43 -14.51 -1.03 10.12
C ARG A 43 -14.17 0.42 9.81
N GLU A 44 -13.28 1.00 10.59
CA GLU A 44 -12.98 2.44 10.52
C GLU A 44 -11.59 2.75 9.95
N GLU A 45 -10.76 1.73 9.68
CA GLU A 45 -9.38 1.96 9.24
C GLU A 45 -9.31 2.72 7.91
N SER A 46 -8.38 3.66 7.86
CA SER A 46 -7.98 4.37 6.65
C SER A 46 -7.10 3.50 5.74
N TYR A 47 -6.70 4.02 4.58
CA TYR A 47 -5.71 3.32 3.76
C TYR A 47 -4.36 3.28 4.46
N THR A 48 -3.94 4.39 5.05
CA THR A 48 -2.67 4.52 5.77
C THR A 48 -2.58 3.53 6.94
N ASP A 49 -3.64 3.39 7.74
CA ASP A 49 -3.68 2.42 8.86
C ASP A 49 -3.46 0.98 8.35
N LEU A 50 -4.16 0.61 7.28
CA LEU A 50 -4.05 -0.72 6.68
C LEU A 50 -2.66 -0.97 6.09
N ALA A 51 -2.08 0.04 5.44
CA ALA A 51 -0.72 -0.05 4.87
C ALA A 51 0.33 -0.21 5.97
N ILE A 52 0.25 0.59 7.04
CA ILE A 52 1.15 0.49 8.20
C ILE A 52 0.99 -0.88 8.88
N GLY A 53 -0.23 -1.35 9.10
CA GLY A 53 -0.49 -2.66 9.71
C GLY A 53 0.11 -3.81 8.89
N ALA A 54 -0.05 -3.75 7.56
CA ALA A 54 0.53 -4.72 6.65
C ALA A 54 2.06 -4.68 6.58
N ALA A 55 2.65 -3.48 6.62
CA ALA A 55 4.10 -3.30 6.59
C ALA A 55 4.78 -3.67 7.92
N SER A 56 4.10 -3.45 9.04
CA SER A 56 4.60 -3.72 10.39
C SER A 56 4.57 -5.21 10.75
N THR A 57 3.91 -6.04 9.94
CA THR A 57 3.77 -7.47 10.19
C THR A 57 4.39 -8.27 9.05
N THR A 58 5.50 -8.97 9.31
CA THR A 58 6.04 -9.97 8.38
C THR A 58 5.46 -11.34 8.73
N PRO A 59 4.63 -11.96 7.87
CA PRO A 59 4.16 -13.32 8.09
C PRO A 59 5.35 -14.28 8.19
N ALA A 60 5.33 -15.22 9.15
CA ALA A 60 6.46 -16.12 9.41
C ALA A 60 7.01 -16.81 8.14
N LYS A 61 6.12 -17.27 7.25
CA LYS A 61 6.50 -17.92 5.96
C LYS A 61 7.14 -16.97 4.94
N ARG A 62 6.91 -15.66 5.05
CA ARG A 62 7.54 -14.65 4.18
C ARG A 62 8.90 -14.18 4.69
N GLY A 63 9.22 -14.42 5.97
CA GLY A 63 10.54 -14.08 6.53
C GLY A 63 11.69 -14.80 5.83
N ASP A 64 11.47 -16.04 5.41
CA ASP A 64 12.47 -16.85 4.69
C ASP A 64 12.48 -16.63 3.17
N LEU A 65 11.61 -15.77 2.63
CA LEU A 65 11.39 -15.66 1.19
C LEU A 65 12.69 -15.34 0.44
N PHE A 66 13.52 -14.45 0.97
CA PHE A 66 14.79 -14.09 0.34
C PHE A 66 15.77 -15.26 0.34
N LYS A 67 15.84 -16.04 1.43
CA LYS A 67 16.66 -17.26 1.52
C LYS A 67 16.22 -18.31 0.51
N VAL A 68 14.91 -18.53 0.38
CA VAL A 68 14.34 -19.47 -0.60
C VAL A 68 14.65 -19.02 -2.02
N LEU A 69 14.45 -17.75 -2.35
CA LEU A 69 14.73 -17.23 -3.69
C LEU A 69 16.21 -17.37 -4.07
N LYS A 70 17.13 -17.07 -3.14
CA LYS A 70 18.56 -17.30 -3.34
C LYS A 70 18.89 -18.78 -3.60
N HIS A 71 18.32 -19.69 -2.82
CA HIS A 71 18.52 -21.14 -3.04
C HIS A 71 18.03 -21.61 -4.41
N GLN A 72 17.01 -20.95 -4.97
CA GLN A 72 16.48 -21.25 -6.31
C GLN A 72 17.25 -20.55 -7.44
N GLY A 73 18.38 -19.90 -7.14
CA GLY A 73 19.22 -19.23 -8.14
C GLY A 73 18.75 -17.84 -8.56
N PHE A 74 17.78 -17.24 -7.84
CA PHE A 74 17.41 -15.84 -8.05
C PHE A 74 18.32 -14.90 -7.24
N PHE A 75 18.53 -13.68 -7.75
CA PHE A 75 19.45 -12.68 -7.20
C PHE A 75 20.90 -13.20 -7.05
N PRO A 76 21.50 -13.78 -8.10
CA PRO A 76 22.93 -14.09 -8.06
C PRO A 76 23.72 -12.80 -7.78
N GLU A 77 24.76 -12.90 -6.97
CA GLU A 77 25.68 -11.77 -6.80
C GLU A 77 26.27 -11.43 -8.18
N SER A 78 26.09 -10.17 -8.60
CA SER A 78 26.60 -9.60 -9.84
C SER A 78 28.04 -9.16 -9.70
#